data_AF-A0A3R7ALR5-F1
#
_entry.id   AF-A0A3R7ALR5-F1
#
_cell.length_a   1.000
_cell.length_b   1.000
_cell.length_c   1.000
_cell.angle_alpha   90.00
_cell.angle_beta   90.00
_cell.angle_gamma   90.00
#
_symmetry.space_group_name_H-M   'P 1'
#
loop_
_entity.id
_entity.type
_entity.pdbx_description
1 polymer ?
#
loop_
_entity_poly.entity_id
_entity_poly.type
_entity_poly.pdbx_seq_one_letter_code
_entity_poly.pdbx_strand_id
1 'polypeptide(L)'
;MDPDLLPDRSAPAAMLFLDTTVAPEEGGCNGYVRYCNKRIGQVLWMGAHNALSDVGFALQRNQFVSGPQLLDAGIRYFDVDSCAYDKHGERISPVVCHGYSWWRTQMYQPTEAGLVPIKHWLDIHPREVIFLNFGDLSDFTAPDDNGDATPTPRLQHEVVAVVRQVFGDMVILRHDPMDLEVRAGTARLEDLIIANRRVIVSVDKVESQDLLFWGQDDRVCNDEWYEDSLHVDVFHADYAWKPVWEHIETTMRQPCAHSLLPLRKLEFAFFTALGGTIDSSHVGDALATYLDGLHNATTAYSGPFEPFNLILTDHSDKWKKLRGLWHHYYKNTDAVIFVVDSNDTLRLQQASDELHHMFQEIELQNAKLLVYANKQDLPGAMTTSDIADKMQVESVTSHGYYIQPCIALTGKGLYEGLEWLSKELV
;
A
#
# COMPACT_ATOMS: atom_id res chain seq x y z
N MET A 1 -31.43 4.88 24.69
CA MET A 1 -30.12 4.22 24.75
C MET A 1 -30.13 3.21 23.64
N ASP A 2 -29.32 3.45 22.63
CA ASP A 2 -29.15 2.56 21.49
C ASP A 2 -28.55 1.23 21.99
N PRO A 3 -29.19 0.07 21.71
CA PRO A 3 -28.70 -1.23 22.15
C PRO A 3 -27.35 -1.64 21.54
N ASP A 4 -26.86 -0.95 20.51
CA ASP A 4 -25.56 -1.20 19.87
C ASP A 4 -24.41 -0.31 20.43
N LEU A 5 -24.70 0.46 21.49
CA LEU A 5 -23.65 1.03 22.33
C LEU A 5 -22.94 -0.10 23.09
N LEU A 6 -21.87 -0.64 22.49
CA LEU A 6 -20.86 -1.36 23.25
C LEU A 6 -20.50 -0.48 24.46
N PRO A 7 -20.71 -0.95 25.69
CA PRO A 7 -20.34 -0.17 26.86
C PRO A 7 -18.86 0.17 26.75
N ASP A 8 -18.47 1.39 27.16
CA ASP A 8 -17.08 1.71 27.46
C ASP A 8 -16.58 0.67 28.46
N ARG A 9 -16.06 -0.44 27.94
CA ARG A 9 -15.41 -1.45 28.77
C ARG A 9 -14.18 -0.74 29.26
N SER A 10 -14.18 -0.41 30.54
CA SER A 10 -12.95 -0.15 31.28
C SER A 10 -11.96 -1.20 30.81
N ALA A 11 -10.84 -0.76 30.22
CA ALA A 11 -9.85 -1.64 29.63
C ALA A 11 -9.66 -2.88 30.51
N PRO A 12 -9.60 -4.11 29.95
CA PRO A 12 -9.42 -5.31 30.76
C PRO A 12 -8.28 -5.05 31.73
N ALA A 13 -8.44 -5.35 33.03
CA ALA A 13 -7.45 -4.99 34.04
C ALA A 13 -6.02 -5.54 33.75
N ALA A 14 -5.89 -6.48 32.81
CA ALA A 14 -4.62 -6.96 32.27
C ALA A 14 -3.89 -5.94 31.36
N MET A 15 -4.58 -4.94 30.81
CA MET A 15 -4.03 -3.89 29.95
C MET A 15 -3.45 -2.70 30.75
N LEU A 16 -3.73 -2.62 32.06
CA LEU A 16 -3.15 -1.61 32.96
C LEU A 16 -1.64 -1.76 33.16
N PHE A 17 -1.04 -2.84 32.66
CA PHE A 17 0.40 -3.10 32.71
C PHE A 17 1.13 -2.83 31.38
N LEU A 18 0.42 -2.44 30.32
CA LEU A 18 1.03 -1.98 29.08
C LEU A 18 1.30 -0.47 29.18
N ASP A 19 2.20 -0.11 30.08
CA ASP A 19 2.87 1.19 30.08
C ASP A 19 3.93 1.21 28.95
N THR A 20 3.47 1.04 27.72
CA THR A 20 4.28 1.19 26.52
C THR A 20 3.50 2.04 25.54
N THR A 21 3.42 3.33 25.86
CA THR A 21 3.45 4.33 24.80
C THR A 21 4.68 3.99 23.96
N VAL A 22 4.48 3.45 22.75
CA VAL A 22 5.57 3.32 21.80
C VAL A 22 5.94 4.76 21.46
N ALA A 23 6.97 5.28 22.12
CA ALA A 23 7.44 6.63 21.88
C ALA A 23 7.79 6.75 20.39
N PRO A 24 7.45 7.87 19.73
CA PRO A 24 7.86 8.13 18.36
C PRO A 24 9.36 7.89 18.21
N GLU A 25 9.76 7.12 17.19
CA GLU A 25 11.16 6.90 16.87
C GLU A 25 11.79 8.23 16.43
N GLU A 26 12.94 8.58 17.00
CA GLU A 26 13.65 9.80 16.64
C GLU A 26 13.99 9.80 15.14
N GLY A 27 13.65 10.88 14.44
CA GLY A 27 13.80 10.96 12.99
C GLY A 27 12.77 10.13 12.19
N GLY A 28 11.80 9.51 12.84
CA GLY A 28 10.71 8.80 12.18
C GLY A 28 9.80 9.71 11.35
N CYS A 29 9.12 9.12 10.37
CA CYS A 29 8.05 9.77 9.61
C CYS A 29 6.74 9.27 10.19
N ASN A 30 5.90 10.20 10.64
CA ASN A 30 4.73 9.87 11.46
C ASN A 30 5.07 8.98 12.67
N GLY A 31 6.23 9.23 13.28
CA GLY A 31 6.72 8.51 14.47
C GLY A 31 7.42 7.17 14.21
N TYR A 32 7.62 6.76 12.96
CA TYR A 32 8.31 5.50 12.63
C TYR A 32 9.37 5.69 11.53
N VAL A 33 10.62 5.28 11.76
CA VAL A 33 11.72 5.36 10.79
C VAL A 33 11.41 4.50 9.56
N ARG A 34 10.80 3.33 9.77
CA ARG A 34 10.39 2.43 8.68
C ARG A 34 9.37 3.05 7.72
N TYR A 35 8.63 4.07 8.14
CA TYR A 35 7.65 4.75 7.28
C TYR A 35 8.32 5.75 6.34
N CYS A 36 9.51 6.25 6.65
CA CYS A 36 10.18 7.24 5.82
C CYS A 36 10.50 6.75 4.40
N ASN A 37 10.73 5.45 4.21
CA ASN A 37 10.96 4.87 2.88
C ASN A 37 9.67 4.47 2.12
N LYS A 38 8.51 4.56 2.78
CA LYS A 38 7.23 4.12 2.22
C LYS A 38 6.60 5.23 1.39
N ARG A 39 5.87 4.85 0.34
CA ARG A 39 4.94 5.72 -0.38
C ARG A 39 3.63 5.83 0.40
N ILE A 40 2.82 6.85 0.12
CA ILE A 40 1.50 7.03 0.73
C ILE A 40 0.65 5.75 0.69
N GLY A 41 0.58 5.09 -0.47
CA GLY A 41 -0.23 3.88 -0.66
C GLY A 41 0.33 2.61 0.02
N GLN A 42 1.52 2.68 0.61
CA GLN A 42 2.16 1.54 1.31
C GLN A 42 2.01 1.63 2.84
N VAL A 43 1.37 2.69 3.34
CA VAL A 43 1.11 2.90 4.75
C VAL A 43 -0.38 2.69 5.00
N LEU A 44 -0.71 1.98 6.08
CA LEU A 44 -2.08 1.91 6.59
C LEU A 44 -2.33 3.17 7.41
N TRP A 45 -3.34 3.94 7.05
CA TRP A 45 -3.67 5.20 7.70
C TRP A 45 -4.89 5.01 8.59
N MET A 46 -4.70 5.17 9.89
CA MET A 46 -5.81 5.19 10.83
C MET A 46 -6.55 6.53 10.73
N GLY A 47 -7.88 6.46 10.59
CA GLY A 47 -8.73 7.61 10.34
C GLY A 47 -9.79 7.87 11.41
N ALA A 48 -10.27 9.11 11.46
CA ALA A 48 -11.41 9.54 12.25
C ALA A 48 -12.57 9.94 11.32
N HIS A 49 -13.72 9.30 11.50
CA HIS A 49 -14.97 9.58 10.79
C HIS A 49 -15.71 10.78 11.41
N ASN A 50 -16.21 11.69 10.59
CA ASN A 50 -16.84 12.96 10.98
C ASN A 50 -16.00 13.78 11.98
N ALA A 51 -14.70 13.89 11.72
CA ALA A 51 -13.78 14.65 12.56
C ALA A 51 -14.15 16.15 12.62
N LEU A 52 -13.64 16.84 13.65
CA LEU A 52 -13.89 18.27 13.91
C LEU A 52 -15.34 18.63 14.29
N SER A 53 -16.14 17.64 14.67
CA SER A 53 -17.50 17.84 15.22
C SER A 53 -17.51 18.01 16.76
N ASP A 54 -16.36 18.20 17.39
CA ASP A 54 -16.09 18.13 18.84
C ASP A 54 -16.71 19.23 19.72
N VAL A 55 -17.47 20.15 19.11
CA VAL A 55 -18.13 21.26 19.79
C VAL A 55 -19.67 21.17 19.79
N GLY A 56 -20.25 20.06 19.31
CA GLY A 56 -21.71 19.86 19.15
C GLY A 56 -22.41 18.92 20.14
N PHE A 57 -23.62 18.49 19.76
CA PHE A 57 -24.45 17.54 20.52
C PHE A 57 -24.75 16.30 19.67
N ALA A 58 -25.14 15.17 20.28
CA ALA A 58 -25.41 13.90 19.59
C ALA A 58 -24.22 13.28 18.83
N LEU A 59 -23.00 13.54 19.32
CA LEU A 59 -21.75 13.03 18.77
C LEU A 59 -21.53 11.54 19.09
N GLN A 60 -20.79 10.84 18.22
CA GLN A 60 -20.40 9.44 18.39
C GLN A 60 -18.90 9.30 18.67
N ARG A 61 -18.52 8.57 19.73
CA ARG A 61 -17.14 8.09 20.04
C ARG A 61 -16.00 9.07 19.71
N ASN A 62 -15.36 8.92 18.54
CA ASN A 62 -14.18 9.69 18.10
C ASN A 62 -14.51 11.18 17.81
N GLN A 63 -15.79 11.52 17.67
CA GLN A 63 -16.28 12.87 17.41
C GLN A 63 -16.19 13.79 18.65
N PHE A 64 -15.91 13.27 19.85
CA PHE A 64 -15.67 14.07 21.06
C PHE A 64 -14.22 14.52 21.23
N VAL A 65 -13.35 14.20 20.26
CA VAL A 65 -11.90 14.38 20.37
C VAL A 65 -11.47 15.46 19.39
N SER A 66 -10.76 16.48 19.90
CA SER A 66 -10.27 17.57 19.05
C SER A 66 -9.22 17.08 18.06
N GLY A 67 -9.04 17.82 16.95
CA GLY A 67 -8.03 17.51 15.93
C GLY A 67 -6.62 17.22 16.50
N PRO A 68 -6.05 18.11 17.34
CA PRO A 68 -4.75 17.85 17.97
C PRO A 68 -4.72 16.58 18.83
N GLN A 69 -5.77 16.28 19.59
CA GLN A 69 -5.82 15.07 20.40
C GLN A 69 -5.94 13.79 19.56
N LEU A 70 -6.63 13.84 18.42
CA LEU A 70 -6.63 12.76 17.43
C LEU A 70 -5.21 12.54 16.87
N LEU A 71 -4.47 13.61 16.57
CA LEU A 71 -3.08 13.53 16.14
C LEU A 71 -2.18 12.92 17.23
N ASP A 72 -2.34 13.35 18.48
CA ASP A 72 -1.60 12.77 19.61
C ASP A 72 -1.91 11.27 19.80
N ALA A 73 -3.13 10.84 19.46
CA ALA A 73 -3.55 9.44 19.47
C ALA A 73 -3.07 8.62 18.26
N GLY A 74 -2.32 9.22 17.32
CA GLY A 74 -1.78 8.54 16.14
C GLY A 74 -2.71 8.54 14.92
N ILE A 75 -3.87 9.21 14.98
CA ILE A 75 -4.76 9.37 13.81
C ILE A 75 -4.11 10.34 12.82
N ARG A 76 -4.16 9.98 11.53
CA ARG A 76 -3.54 10.77 10.45
C ARG A 76 -4.45 10.96 9.24
N TYR A 77 -5.67 10.44 9.30
CA TYR A 77 -6.69 10.63 8.28
C TYR A 77 -7.94 11.24 8.94
N PHE A 78 -8.39 12.38 8.44
CA PHE A 78 -9.54 13.10 8.96
C PHE A 78 -10.61 13.13 7.88
N ASP A 79 -11.72 12.47 8.13
CA ASP A 79 -12.91 12.58 7.30
C ASP A 79 -13.78 13.70 7.85
N VAL A 80 -14.01 14.74 7.05
CA VAL A 80 -14.60 16.00 7.48
C VAL A 80 -15.75 16.39 6.57
N ASP A 81 -16.95 16.25 7.09
CA ASP A 81 -18.17 16.75 6.49
C ASP A 81 -18.18 18.29 6.46
N SER A 82 -18.63 18.88 5.36
CA SER A 82 -18.70 20.34 5.26
C SER A 82 -19.92 20.85 4.49
N CYS A 83 -20.43 21.98 4.95
CA CYS A 83 -21.60 22.67 4.40
C CYS A 83 -21.28 24.14 4.16
N ALA A 84 -22.07 24.86 3.35
CA ALA A 84 -21.84 26.29 3.08
C ALA A 84 -23.07 27.20 3.16
N TYR A 85 -24.00 26.93 4.07
CA TYR A 85 -25.11 27.86 4.34
C TYR A 85 -25.45 27.87 5.82
N ASP A 86 -25.94 29.01 6.29
CA ASP A 86 -26.50 29.10 7.62
C ASP A 86 -27.94 28.54 7.68
N LYS A 87 -28.53 28.57 8.87
CA LYS A 87 -29.91 28.15 9.12
C LYS A 87 -30.96 28.98 8.37
N HIS A 88 -30.59 30.06 7.69
CA HIS A 88 -31.50 30.90 6.89
C HIS A 88 -31.33 30.64 5.39
N GLY A 89 -30.45 29.71 4.99
CA GLY A 89 -30.11 29.46 3.60
C GLY A 89 -29.23 30.57 3.02
N GLU A 90 -28.64 31.43 3.85
CA GLU A 90 -27.65 32.39 3.42
C GLU A 90 -26.28 31.73 3.32
N ARG A 91 -25.59 32.01 2.23
CA ARG A 91 -24.33 31.35 1.94
C ARG A 91 -23.22 31.90 2.82
N ILE A 92 -22.54 31.02 3.53
CA ILE A 92 -21.44 31.36 4.45
C ILE A 92 -20.16 30.66 4.03
N SER A 93 -19.04 31.07 4.63
CA SER A 93 -17.79 30.29 4.55
C SER A 93 -18.03 28.86 5.02
N PRO A 94 -17.35 27.85 4.44
CA PRO A 94 -17.53 26.45 4.83
C PRO A 94 -17.50 26.23 6.35
N VAL A 95 -18.44 25.40 6.81
CA VAL A 95 -18.60 24.99 8.21
C VAL A 95 -18.58 23.47 8.31
N VAL A 96 -17.97 22.95 9.37
CA VAL A 96 -18.10 21.54 9.73
C VAL A 96 -19.53 21.28 10.15
N CYS A 97 -20.14 20.29 9.53
CA CYS A 97 -21.56 19.98 9.72
C CYS A 97 -21.79 18.47 9.64
N HIS A 98 -23.02 18.00 9.89
CA HIS A 98 -23.40 16.63 9.58
C HIS A 98 -24.89 16.57 9.25
N GLY A 99 -25.23 15.98 8.10
CA GLY A 99 -26.60 15.77 7.65
C GLY A 99 -26.92 16.42 6.31
N TYR A 100 -27.91 15.85 5.63
CA TYR A 100 -28.25 16.05 4.22
C TYR A 100 -29.37 17.08 3.96
N SER A 101 -30.04 17.61 4.98
CA SER A 101 -31.14 18.57 4.81
C SER A 101 -31.02 19.73 5.79
N TRP A 102 -31.19 20.97 5.32
CA TRP A 102 -30.85 22.18 6.10
C TRP A 102 -31.51 22.25 7.48
N TRP A 103 -32.74 21.74 7.65
CA TRP A 103 -33.45 21.75 8.94
C TRP A 103 -33.05 20.59 9.88
N ARG A 104 -32.31 19.58 9.41
CA ARG A 104 -31.78 18.46 10.22
C ARG A 104 -30.27 18.46 10.36
N THR A 105 -29.57 19.23 9.51
CA THR A 105 -28.12 19.33 9.55
C THR A 105 -27.67 19.95 10.87
N GLN A 106 -26.76 19.26 11.53
CA GLN A 106 -26.07 19.76 12.69
C GLN A 106 -24.87 20.59 12.22
N MET A 107 -24.72 21.79 12.76
CA MET A 107 -23.61 22.70 12.46
C MET A 107 -22.71 22.77 13.69
N TYR A 108 -21.40 22.56 13.52
CA TYR A 108 -20.46 22.47 14.63
C TYR A 108 -19.62 23.74 14.77
N GLN A 109 -18.76 24.01 13.79
CA GLN A 109 -17.84 25.14 13.80
C GLN A 109 -17.44 25.55 12.38
N PRO A 110 -16.92 26.77 12.17
CA PRO A 110 -16.26 27.11 10.90
C PRO A 110 -15.15 26.10 10.58
N THR A 111 -15.07 25.67 9.32
CA THR A 111 -14.04 24.69 8.89
C THR A 111 -12.64 25.23 9.17
N GLU A 112 -12.42 26.52 8.94
CA GLU A 112 -11.16 27.20 9.30
C GLU A 112 -10.82 27.04 10.79
N ALA A 113 -11.79 27.26 11.68
CA ALA A 113 -11.59 27.21 13.13
C ALA A 113 -11.18 25.80 13.60
N GLY A 114 -11.72 24.75 12.99
CA GLY A 114 -11.33 23.37 13.29
C GLY A 114 -9.94 23.00 12.74
N LEU A 115 -9.53 23.58 11.60
CA LEU A 115 -8.25 23.27 10.95
C LEU A 115 -7.05 24.04 11.53
N VAL A 116 -7.25 25.26 12.06
CA VAL A 116 -6.17 26.08 12.63
C VAL A 116 -5.40 25.36 13.77
N PRO A 117 -6.05 24.68 14.74
CA PRO A 117 -5.35 23.89 15.74
C PRO A 117 -4.50 22.75 15.15
N ILE A 118 -4.99 22.08 14.09
CA ILE A 118 -4.24 21.03 13.38
C ILE A 118 -2.99 21.63 12.73
N LYS A 119 -3.12 22.79 12.08
CA LYS A 119 -1.96 23.51 11.50
C LYS A 119 -0.91 23.84 12.56
N HIS A 120 -1.33 24.37 13.70
CA HIS A 120 -0.40 24.67 14.80
C HIS A 120 0.32 23.41 15.29
N TRP A 121 -0.41 22.29 15.41
CA TRP A 121 0.19 21.02 15.78
C TRP A 121 1.22 20.54 14.74
N LEU A 122 0.92 20.64 13.44
CA LEU A 122 1.86 20.28 12.36
C LEU A 122 3.10 21.18 12.27
N ASP A 123 3.00 22.43 12.71
CA ASP A 123 4.16 23.34 12.81
C ASP A 123 5.14 22.90 13.90
N ILE A 124 4.61 22.35 15.00
CA ILE A 124 5.40 21.80 16.11
C ILE A 124 5.96 20.41 15.76
N HIS A 125 5.24 19.65 14.92
CA HIS A 125 5.60 18.30 14.52
C HIS A 125 5.92 18.23 13.01
N PRO A 126 7.14 18.63 12.59
CA PRO A 126 7.46 18.83 11.17
C PRO A 126 7.56 17.53 10.36
N ARG A 127 7.60 16.36 11.01
CA ARG A 127 7.77 15.05 10.37
C ARG A 127 6.47 14.25 10.24
N GLU A 128 5.35 14.97 10.27
CA GLU A 128 4.01 14.42 10.26
C GLU A 128 3.30 14.75 8.95
N VAL A 129 2.78 13.72 8.30
CA VAL A 129 1.95 13.79 7.09
C VAL A 129 0.52 13.39 7.44
N ILE A 130 -0.48 14.13 6.96
CA ILE A 130 -1.90 13.88 7.24
C ILE A 130 -2.75 13.92 5.97
N PHE A 131 -3.92 13.33 6.06
CA PHE A 131 -4.98 13.37 5.06
C PHE A 131 -6.18 14.13 5.60
N LEU A 132 -6.69 15.06 4.81
CA LEU A 132 -7.98 15.69 5.01
C LEU A 132 -8.90 15.26 3.88
N ASN A 133 -9.90 14.45 4.19
CA ASN A 133 -10.92 14.02 3.25
C ASN A 133 -12.18 14.84 3.47
N PHE A 134 -12.65 15.51 2.43
CA PHE A 134 -13.93 16.20 2.40
C PHE A 134 -14.89 15.44 1.48
N GLY A 135 -15.27 14.23 1.93
CA GLY A 135 -16.12 13.34 1.15
C GLY A 135 -17.58 13.82 1.10
N ASP A 136 -18.15 14.13 2.26
CA ASP A 136 -19.55 14.55 2.39
C ASP A 136 -19.67 16.08 2.40
N LEU A 137 -19.79 16.65 1.19
CA LEU A 137 -20.07 18.06 0.96
C LEU A 137 -21.56 18.30 0.70
N SER A 138 -22.21 19.09 1.55
CA SER A 138 -23.65 19.38 1.46
C SER A 138 -23.93 20.83 1.09
N ASP A 139 -24.29 21.08 -0.17
CA ASP A 139 -24.83 22.37 -0.62
C ASP A 139 -26.36 22.34 -0.60
N PHE A 140 -26.96 22.98 0.41
CA PHE A 140 -28.42 23.00 0.58
C PHE A 140 -29.19 23.73 -0.52
N THR A 141 -28.51 24.44 -1.42
CA THR A 141 -29.14 25.07 -2.60
C THR A 141 -29.19 24.18 -3.83
N ALA A 142 -28.54 23.02 -3.77
CA ALA A 142 -28.52 22.02 -4.83
C ALA A 142 -28.99 20.66 -4.29
N PRO A 143 -30.28 20.50 -3.92
CA PRO A 143 -30.80 19.20 -3.55
C PRO A 143 -30.95 18.27 -4.77
N ASP A 144 -30.80 16.97 -4.54
CA ASP A 144 -31.14 15.92 -5.50
C ASP A 144 -32.66 15.70 -5.63
N ASP A 145 -33.07 14.70 -6.41
CA ASP A 145 -34.47 14.34 -6.61
C ASP A 145 -35.18 13.87 -5.31
N ASN A 146 -34.42 13.45 -4.30
CA ASN A 146 -34.93 13.06 -2.98
C ASN A 146 -35.03 14.25 -2.00
N GLY A 147 -34.48 15.41 -2.37
CA GLY A 147 -34.40 16.59 -1.52
C GLY A 147 -33.16 16.66 -0.64
N ASP A 148 -32.18 15.77 -0.87
CA ASP A 148 -30.93 15.69 -0.11
C ASP A 148 -29.87 16.57 -0.77
N ALA A 149 -29.13 17.32 0.05
CA ALA A 149 -28.09 18.23 -0.43
C ALA A 149 -26.98 17.48 -1.19
N THR A 150 -26.53 18.06 -2.30
CA THR A 150 -25.45 17.49 -3.11
C THR A 150 -24.19 18.35 -3.04
N PRO A 151 -23.01 17.78 -3.35
CA PRO A 151 -21.80 18.57 -3.56
C PRO A 151 -21.97 19.50 -4.77
N THR A 152 -21.42 20.72 -4.68
CA THR A 152 -21.33 21.64 -5.83
C THR A 152 -19.87 22.04 -6.08
N PRO A 153 -19.49 22.32 -7.35
CA PRO A 153 -18.17 22.84 -7.66
C PRO A 153 -17.80 24.10 -6.85
N ARG A 154 -18.81 24.93 -6.55
CA ARG A 154 -18.60 26.12 -5.74
C ARG A 154 -18.21 25.78 -4.31
N LEU A 155 -18.88 24.82 -3.67
CA LEU A 155 -18.55 24.38 -2.32
C LEU A 155 -17.18 23.70 -2.26
N GLN A 156 -16.89 22.82 -3.22
CA GLN A 156 -15.59 22.14 -3.35
C GLN A 156 -14.43 23.16 -3.36
N HIS A 157 -14.50 24.17 -4.24
CA HIS A 157 -13.45 25.19 -4.37
C HIS A 157 -13.31 26.07 -3.13
N GLU A 158 -14.40 26.31 -2.40
CA GLU A 158 -14.35 27.11 -1.18
C GLU A 158 -13.75 26.37 0.01
N VAL A 159 -14.03 25.07 0.15
CA VAL A 159 -13.35 24.21 1.12
C VAL A 159 -11.85 24.25 0.84
N VAL A 160 -11.45 24.08 -0.42
CA VAL A 160 -10.04 24.14 -0.81
C VAL A 160 -9.41 25.50 -0.53
N ALA A 161 -10.15 26.60 -0.77
CA ALA A 161 -9.68 27.94 -0.45
C ALA A 161 -9.41 28.09 1.07
N VAL A 162 -10.31 27.57 1.92
CA VAL A 162 -10.11 27.55 3.38
C VAL A 162 -8.90 26.71 3.76
N VAL A 163 -8.75 25.51 3.20
CA VAL A 163 -7.62 24.63 3.50
C VAL A 163 -6.30 25.29 3.07
N ARG A 164 -6.23 25.90 1.89
CA ARG A 164 -5.07 26.67 1.42
C ARG A 164 -4.78 27.90 2.27
N GLN A 165 -5.81 28.60 2.75
CA GLN A 165 -5.65 29.72 3.67
C GLN A 165 -4.98 29.29 4.97
N VAL A 166 -5.35 28.13 5.52
CA VAL A 166 -4.82 27.62 6.80
C VAL A 166 -3.42 27.01 6.64
N PHE A 167 -3.23 26.15 5.63
CA PHE A 167 -2.03 25.31 5.51
C PHE A 167 -1.03 25.80 4.46
N GLY A 168 -1.43 26.74 3.59
CA GLY A 168 -0.57 27.29 2.54
C GLY A 168 -0.03 26.23 1.60
N ASP A 169 1.29 26.26 1.36
CA ASP A 169 1.97 25.33 0.46
C ASP A 169 2.17 23.93 1.07
N MET A 170 1.74 23.70 2.33
CA MET A 170 1.73 22.34 2.88
C MET A 170 0.75 21.42 2.16
N VAL A 171 -0.26 22.01 1.52
CA VAL A 171 -1.36 21.30 0.90
C VAL A 171 -0.93 20.71 -0.44
N ILE A 172 -1.35 19.48 -0.69
CA ILE A 172 -1.24 18.80 -1.97
C ILE A 172 -2.66 18.53 -2.49
N LEU A 173 -2.92 18.93 -3.73
CA LEU A 173 -4.13 18.64 -4.49
C LEU A 173 -3.76 17.90 -5.77
N ARG A 174 -4.71 17.25 -6.42
CA ARG A 174 -4.44 16.44 -7.61
C ARG A 174 -3.87 17.32 -8.73
N HIS A 175 -2.68 16.95 -9.22
CA HIS A 175 -2.01 17.62 -10.35
C HIS A 175 -1.72 19.11 -10.14
N ASP A 176 -1.80 19.59 -8.91
CA ASP A 176 -1.51 20.97 -8.60
C ASP A 176 0.02 21.21 -8.50
N PRO A 177 0.50 22.47 -8.48
CA PRO A 177 1.94 22.72 -8.49
C PRO A 177 2.71 22.04 -7.35
N MET A 178 2.06 21.90 -6.19
CA MET A 178 2.61 21.28 -4.99
C MET A 178 2.72 19.76 -5.15
N ASP A 179 1.74 19.11 -5.78
CA ASP A 179 1.82 17.71 -6.21
C ASP A 179 2.87 17.51 -7.30
N LEU A 180 2.91 18.36 -8.33
CA LEU A 180 3.84 18.20 -9.46
C LEU A 180 5.32 18.33 -9.04
N GLU A 181 5.61 19.10 -8.00
CA GLU A 181 6.94 19.25 -7.44
C GLU A 181 7.48 17.93 -6.87
N VAL A 182 6.66 17.20 -6.12
CA VAL A 182 7.08 15.99 -5.38
C VAL A 182 6.61 14.69 -6.03
N ARG A 183 5.60 14.77 -6.90
CA ARG A 183 4.81 13.65 -7.46
C ARG A 183 4.27 12.76 -6.34
N ALA A 184 3.31 13.27 -5.57
CA ALA A 184 2.92 12.71 -4.28
C ALA A 184 2.46 11.23 -4.34
N GLY A 185 1.88 10.80 -5.47
CA GLY A 185 1.50 9.40 -5.69
C GLY A 185 2.68 8.42 -5.70
N THR A 186 3.89 8.89 -5.98
CA THR A 186 5.12 8.09 -6.03
C THR A 186 6.18 8.48 -5.00
N ALA A 187 6.06 9.67 -4.41
CA ALA A 187 6.96 10.19 -3.39
C ALA A 187 6.99 9.29 -2.14
N ARG A 188 8.14 9.21 -1.48
CA ARG A 188 8.23 8.64 -0.13
C ARG A 188 7.73 9.66 0.88
N LEU A 189 7.31 9.20 2.06
CA LEU A 189 6.94 10.09 3.16
C LEU A 189 8.06 11.06 3.53
N GLU A 190 9.33 10.62 3.46
CA GLU A 190 10.49 11.51 3.69
C GLU A 190 10.53 12.67 2.68
N ASP A 191 10.27 12.39 1.40
CA ASP A 191 10.36 13.39 0.33
C ASP A 191 9.27 14.46 0.52
N LEU A 192 8.06 14.03 0.89
CA LEU A 192 6.94 14.89 1.26
C LEU A 192 7.27 15.79 2.46
N ILE A 193 7.88 15.23 3.50
CA ILE A 193 8.29 15.96 4.70
C ILE A 193 9.37 17.00 4.36
N ILE A 194 10.41 16.62 3.60
CA ILE A 194 11.51 17.52 3.21
C ILE A 194 10.98 18.71 2.39
N ALA A 195 10.06 18.46 1.46
CA ALA A 195 9.43 19.52 0.66
C ALA A 195 8.35 20.31 1.42
N ASN A 196 8.06 19.93 2.67
CA ASN A 196 6.94 20.45 3.46
C ASN A 196 5.60 20.35 2.72
N ARG A 197 5.35 19.21 2.05
CA ARG A 197 4.12 18.83 1.35
C ARG A 197 3.41 17.76 2.18
N ARG A 198 2.76 18.18 3.27
CA ARG A 198 2.39 17.29 4.40
C ARG A 198 0.88 17.17 4.64
N VAL A 199 0.06 17.89 3.87
CA VAL A 199 -1.40 17.87 4.00
C VAL A 199 -1.98 17.43 2.67
N ILE A 200 -2.31 16.14 2.55
CA ILE A 200 -2.96 15.62 1.34
C ILE A 200 -4.46 15.83 1.47
N VAL A 201 -5.08 16.40 0.44
CA VAL A 201 -6.50 16.76 0.49
C VAL A 201 -7.27 16.02 -0.60
N SER A 202 -8.32 15.34 -0.18
CA SER A 202 -9.34 14.77 -1.07
C SER A 202 -10.62 15.56 -0.92
N VAL A 203 -11.35 15.73 -2.02
CA VAL A 203 -12.63 16.44 -2.10
C VAL A 203 -13.55 15.59 -2.96
N ASP A 204 -14.77 15.36 -2.48
CA ASP A 204 -15.79 14.46 -3.01
C ASP A 204 -15.72 13.03 -2.50
N LYS A 205 -16.90 12.44 -2.29
CA LYS A 205 -17.09 11.04 -1.91
C LYS A 205 -16.81 10.09 -3.08
N VAL A 206 -17.34 10.42 -4.25
CA VAL A 206 -17.21 9.61 -5.47
C VAL A 206 -16.03 10.08 -6.33
N GLU A 207 -15.79 9.40 -7.45
CA GLU A 207 -14.78 9.82 -8.43
C GLU A 207 -14.96 11.30 -8.80
N SER A 208 -13.96 12.13 -8.51
CA SER A 208 -14.11 13.58 -8.70
C SER A 208 -14.04 13.89 -10.20
N GLN A 209 -15.03 14.63 -10.68
CA GLN A 209 -15.05 15.13 -12.07
C GLN A 209 -14.14 16.35 -12.26
N ASP A 210 -13.65 16.96 -11.17
CA ASP A 210 -12.69 18.05 -11.21
C ASP A 210 -11.27 17.48 -11.22
N LEU A 211 -10.49 17.83 -12.25
CA LEU A 211 -9.12 17.36 -12.42
C LEU A 211 -8.17 17.83 -11.31
N LEU A 212 -8.57 18.83 -10.52
CA LEU A 212 -7.79 19.38 -9.41
C LEU A 212 -7.94 18.57 -8.11
N PHE A 213 -8.95 17.72 -7.98
CA PHE A 213 -9.24 17.02 -6.72
C PHE A 213 -9.11 15.51 -6.86
N TRP A 214 -8.75 14.87 -5.75
CA TRP A 214 -9.01 13.44 -5.60
C TRP A 214 -10.36 13.26 -4.94
N GLY A 215 -11.27 12.52 -5.57
CA GLY A 215 -12.40 11.93 -4.88
C GLY A 215 -11.95 10.80 -3.94
N GLN A 216 -12.74 10.48 -2.93
CA GLN A 216 -12.46 9.32 -2.07
C GLN A 216 -12.44 8.02 -2.91
N ASP A 217 -13.40 7.85 -3.83
CA ASP A 217 -13.46 6.71 -4.75
C ASP A 217 -12.47 6.79 -5.94
N ASP A 218 -11.72 7.89 -6.11
CA ASP A 218 -10.63 7.91 -7.12
C ASP A 218 -9.53 6.86 -6.80
N ARG A 219 -9.51 6.36 -5.55
CA ARG A 219 -8.46 5.50 -5.02
C ARG A 219 -8.95 4.16 -4.48
N VAL A 220 -10.26 3.98 -4.32
CA VAL A 220 -10.90 2.75 -3.85
C VAL A 220 -12.08 2.41 -4.75
N CYS A 221 -12.23 1.12 -5.05
CA CYS A 221 -13.18 0.65 -6.05
C CYS A 221 -14.60 0.50 -5.52
N ASN A 222 -14.69 0.31 -4.21
CA ASN A 222 -15.91 0.16 -3.48
C ASN A 222 -15.65 0.67 -2.06
N ASP A 223 -16.61 1.43 -1.54
CA ASP A 223 -16.64 1.83 -0.14
C ASP A 223 -17.48 0.81 0.64
N GLU A 224 -16.92 0.22 1.69
CA GLU A 224 -17.51 -0.91 2.42
C GLU A 224 -17.21 -0.82 3.91
N TRP A 225 -18.18 -1.26 4.70
CA TRP A 225 -18.05 -1.33 6.15
C TRP A 225 -17.62 -2.73 6.57
N TYR A 226 -16.50 -2.81 7.29
CA TYR A 226 -16.15 -4.05 7.97
C TYR A 226 -17.07 -4.24 9.18
N GLU A 227 -18.03 -5.17 9.06
CA GLU A 227 -19.13 -5.34 10.03
C GLU A 227 -18.67 -5.91 11.39
N ASP A 228 -17.56 -6.65 11.42
CA ASP A 228 -17.09 -7.32 12.62
C ASP A 228 -16.26 -6.39 13.53
N SER A 229 -16.38 -6.59 14.84
CA SER A 229 -15.51 -5.90 15.80
C SER A 229 -14.09 -6.43 15.71
N LEU A 230 -13.11 -5.52 15.70
CA LEU A 230 -11.69 -5.88 15.81
C LEU A 230 -11.42 -6.69 17.08
N HIS A 231 -10.93 -7.91 16.91
CA HIS A 231 -10.54 -8.77 18.02
C HIS A 231 -9.13 -8.41 18.51
N VAL A 232 -8.93 -8.40 19.83
CA VAL A 232 -7.61 -8.14 20.43
C VAL A 232 -6.72 -9.36 20.23
N ASP A 233 -5.54 -9.15 19.66
CA ASP A 233 -4.42 -10.09 19.66
C ASP A 233 -3.51 -9.85 20.87
N VAL A 234 -3.81 -10.58 21.95
CA VAL A 234 -3.09 -10.48 23.22
C VAL A 234 -1.63 -10.90 23.13
N PHE A 235 -1.21 -11.64 22.09
CA PHE A 235 0.17 -12.07 21.92
C PHE A 235 1.04 -11.01 21.28
N HIS A 236 0.44 -10.15 20.45
CA HIS A 236 1.11 -9.04 19.77
C HIS A 236 0.79 -7.67 20.39
N ALA A 237 0.00 -7.65 21.48
CA ALA A 237 -0.44 -6.44 22.19
C ALA A 237 -1.14 -5.41 21.28
N ASP A 238 -1.88 -5.89 20.27
CA ASP A 238 -2.64 -5.07 19.31
C ASP A 238 -3.92 -5.82 18.88
N TYR A 239 -4.53 -5.48 17.75
CA TYR A 239 -5.68 -6.18 17.16
C TYR A 239 -5.27 -7.23 16.12
N ALA A 240 -6.10 -8.24 15.94
CA ALA A 240 -5.98 -9.24 14.89
C ALA A 240 -6.39 -8.64 13.53
N TRP A 241 -5.49 -7.88 12.91
CA TRP A 241 -5.77 -7.12 11.68
C TRP A 241 -5.95 -7.96 10.41
N LYS A 242 -5.55 -9.24 10.42
CA LYS A 242 -5.54 -10.09 9.22
C LYS A 242 -6.92 -10.19 8.52
N PRO A 243 -8.05 -10.43 9.22
CA PRO A 243 -9.36 -10.51 8.56
C PRO A 243 -9.81 -9.18 7.95
N VAL A 244 -9.47 -8.05 8.59
CA VAL A 244 -9.76 -6.70 8.07
C VAL A 244 -8.96 -6.46 6.80
N TRP A 245 -7.68 -6.79 6.81
CA TRP A 245 -6.82 -6.68 5.63
C TRP A 245 -7.35 -7.53 4.47
N GLU A 246 -7.72 -8.78 4.73
CA GLU A 246 -8.31 -9.66 3.72
C GLU A 246 -9.59 -9.05 3.12
N HIS A 247 -10.47 -8.49 3.95
CA HIS A 247 -11.69 -7.82 3.50
C HIS A 247 -11.40 -6.57 2.63
N ILE A 248 -10.48 -5.70 3.05
CA ILE A 248 -10.06 -4.52 2.26
C ILE A 248 -9.55 -4.96 0.88
N GLU A 249 -8.67 -5.96 0.85
CA GLU A 249 -8.08 -6.46 -0.40
C GLU A 249 -9.15 -7.06 -1.31
N THR A 250 -10.02 -7.94 -0.82
CA THR A 250 -10.98 -8.66 -1.68
C THR A 250 -12.15 -7.79 -2.13
N THR A 251 -12.59 -6.86 -1.29
CA THR A 251 -13.89 -6.18 -1.48
C THR A 251 -13.73 -4.73 -1.92
N MET A 252 -12.68 -4.04 -1.46
CA MET A 252 -12.50 -2.61 -1.74
C MET A 252 -11.44 -2.34 -2.81
N ARG A 253 -10.37 -3.14 -2.87
CA ARG A 253 -9.23 -2.92 -3.79
C ARG A 253 -9.24 -3.80 -5.03
N GLN A 254 -9.33 -5.13 -4.87
CA GLN A 254 -9.30 -6.07 -6.00
C GLN A 254 -10.34 -5.78 -7.09
N PRO A 255 -11.61 -5.40 -6.78
CA PRO A 255 -12.65 -5.28 -7.79
C PRO A 255 -12.42 -4.23 -8.88
N CYS A 256 -11.59 -3.20 -8.66
CA CYS A 256 -11.23 -2.24 -9.71
C CYS A 256 -9.72 -2.12 -9.93
N ALA A 257 -9.01 -3.21 -9.64
CA ALA A 257 -7.69 -3.52 -10.21
C ALA A 257 -7.71 -3.74 -11.75
N HIS A 258 -8.64 -3.09 -12.47
CA HIS A 258 -8.87 -3.18 -13.91
C HIS A 258 -7.92 -2.29 -14.73
N SER A 259 -7.03 -1.55 -14.06
CA SER A 259 -5.96 -0.76 -14.69
C SER A 259 -4.63 -0.92 -13.95
N LEU A 260 -4.35 -2.14 -13.50
CA LEU A 260 -2.97 -2.51 -13.22
C LEU A 260 -2.17 -2.29 -14.52
N LEU A 261 -1.32 -1.26 -14.56
CA LEU A 261 -0.01 -1.49 -15.15
C LEU A 261 0.49 -2.80 -14.53
N PRO A 262 0.89 -3.80 -15.33
CA PRO A 262 1.13 -5.13 -14.81
C PRO A 262 2.09 -5.02 -13.64
N LEU A 263 1.60 -5.37 -12.45
CA LEU A 263 2.45 -5.65 -11.31
C LEU A 263 3.38 -6.76 -11.79
N ARG A 264 4.60 -6.40 -12.18
CA ARG A 264 5.54 -7.35 -12.73
C ARG A 264 5.81 -8.40 -11.67
N LYS A 265 5.35 -9.62 -11.87
CA LYS A 265 5.43 -10.70 -10.90
C LYS A 265 6.55 -11.64 -11.31
N LEU A 266 7.46 -11.88 -10.37
CA LEU A 266 8.54 -12.84 -10.50
C LEU A 266 8.21 -14.07 -9.66
N GLU A 267 8.10 -15.21 -10.32
CA GLU A 267 7.90 -16.48 -9.64
C GLU A 267 9.22 -17.22 -9.50
N PHE A 268 9.64 -17.50 -8.28
CA PHE A 268 10.85 -18.27 -8.02
C PHE A 268 10.47 -19.71 -7.67
N ALA A 269 10.77 -20.62 -8.58
CA ALA A 269 10.57 -22.05 -8.38
C ALA A 269 11.90 -22.74 -8.08
N PHE A 270 11.98 -23.39 -6.91
CA PHE A 270 13.15 -24.17 -6.50
C PHE A 270 12.90 -25.66 -6.69
N PHE A 271 13.71 -26.38 -7.46
CA PHE A 271 13.64 -27.84 -7.42
C PHE A 271 14.65 -28.37 -6.38
N THR A 272 14.20 -28.65 -5.15
CA THR A 272 15.08 -29.21 -4.11
C THR A 272 14.91 -30.72 -3.91
N ALA A 273 15.97 -31.37 -3.44
CA ALA A 273 15.89 -32.70 -2.88
C ALA A 273 15.66 -32.64 -1.37
N LEU A 274 15.11 -33.73 -0.81
CA LEU A 274 15.10 -33.97 0.62
C LEU A 274 16.46 -33.61 1.27
N GLY A 275 16.47 -32.53 2.07
CA GLY A 275 17.56 -32.18 2.97
C GLY A 275 18.74 -31.39 2.39
N GLY A 276 18.62 -30.75 1.22
CA GLY A 276 19.68 -29.92 0.64
C GLY A 276 19.31 -28.44 0.57
N THR A 277 19.98 -27.61 1.36
CA THR A 277 20.02 -26.14 1.34
C THR A 277 20.30 -25.60 -0.09
N ILE A 278 19.26 -25.37 -0.89
CA ILE A 278 19.29 -24.20 -1.76
C ILE A 278 18.94 -23.06 -0.82
N ASP A 279 19.96 -22.26 -0.51
CA ASP A 279 19.95 -21.30 0.58
C ASP A 279 19.07 -20.09 0.20
N SER A 280 17.76 -20.30 0.23
CA SER A 280 16.73 -19.31 -0.05
C SER A 280 16.89 -18.07 0.82
N SER A 281 17.44 -18.22 2.03
CA SER A 281 17.89 -17.10 2.87
C SER A 281 18.99 -16.28 2.19
N HIS A 282 20.10 -16.88 1.75
CA HIS A 282 21.19 -16.12 1.13
C HIS A 282 20.84 -15.58 -0.27
N VAL A 283 20.01 -16.29 -1.04
CA VAL A 283 19.45 -15.74 -2.29
C VAL A 283 18.51 -14.57 -1.98
N GLY A 284 17.70 -14.68 -0.92
CA GLY A 284 16.87 -13.59 -0.39
C GLY A 284 17.67 -12.39 0.10
N ASP A 285 18.79 -12.62 0.79
CA ASP A 285 19.69 -11.56 1.30
C ASP A 285 20.44 -10.88 0.15
N ALA A 286 20.87 -11.62 -0.86
CA ALA A 286 21.48 -11.08 -2.06
C ALA A 286 20.47 -10.29 -2.91
N LEU A 287 19.22 -10.74 -2.98
CA LEU A 287 18.10 -10.01 -3.58
C LEU A 287 17.82 -8.71 -2.83
N ALA A 288 17.75 -8.75 -1.49
CA ALA A 288 17.59 -7.55 -0.66
C ALA A 288 18.74 -6.57 -0.90
N THR A 289 19.99 -7.07 -0.95
CA THR A 289 21.19 -6.26 -1.24
C THR A 289 21.16 -5.67 -2.66
N TYR A 290 20.67 -6.40 -3.66
CA TYR A 290 20.48 -5.90 -5.02
C TYR A 290 19.41 -4.80 -5.10
N LEU A 291 18.27 -5.01 -4.44
CA LEU A 291 17.20 -4.02 -4.37
C LEU A 291 17.68 -2.75 -3.64
N ASP A 292 18.45 -2.89 -2.57
CA ASP A 292 19.09 -1.78 -1.86
C ASP A 292 20.19 -1.09 -2.72
N GLY A 293 20.93 -1.85 -3.52
CA GLY A 293 21.94 -1.35 -4.44
C GLY A 293 21.37 -0.56 -5.63
N LEU A 294 20.28 -1.06 -6.22
CA LEU A 294 19.49 -0.35 -7.24
C LEU A 294 18.93 0.95 -6.70
N HIS A 295 18.42 0.94 -5.47
CA HIS A 295 17.92 2.14 -4.79
C HIS A 295 19.01 3.20 -4.60
N ASN A 296 20.25 2.79 -4.31
CA ASN A 296 21.38 3.71 -4.11
C ASN A 296 22.05 4.21 -5.41
N ALA A 297 21.91 3.51 -6.53
CA ALA A 297 22.56 3.85 -7.81
C ALA A 297 21.74 4.84 -8.71
N THR A 298 20.52 5.22 -8.30
CA THR A 298 19.54 5.97 -9.11
C THR A 298 19.78 7.49 -9.27
N THR A 299 20.98 8.01 -9.01
CA THR A 299 21.31 9.40 -9.41
C THR A 299 21.65 9.55 -10.89
N ALA A 300 21.75 8.47 -11.68
CA ALA A 300 22.16 8.55 -13.09
C ALA A 300 21.39 7.68 -14.13
N TYR A 301 20.35 6.92 -13.74
CA TYR A 301 19.54 6.13 -14.69
C TYR A 301 18.04 6.38 -14.48
N SER A 302 17.38 6.95 -15.49
CA SER A 302 15.92 7.03 -15.60
C SER A 302 15.40 5.85 -16.43
N GLY A 303 15.08 4.73 -15.79
CA GLY A 303 14.46 3.54 -16.40
C GLY A 303 13.67 2.73 -15.34
N PRO A 304 12.63 1.96 -15.73
CA PRO A 304 11.52 1.60 -14.87
C PRO A 304 11.80 0.31 -14.09
N PHE A 305 12.27 0.41 -12.85
CA PHE A 305 12.42 -0.75 -11.98
C PHE A 305 11.56 -0.55 -10.73
N GLU A 306 10.29 -0.92 -10.87
CA GLU A 306 9.32 -1.01 -9.77
C GLU A 306 9.47 -2.35 -9.02
N PRO A 307 9.13 -2.41 -7.71
CA PRO A 307 9.37 -3.59 -6.89
C PRO A 307 8.48 -4.75 -7.35
N PHE A 308 9.10 -5.83 -7.82
CA PHE A 308 8.39 -7.05 -8.22
C PHE A 308 7.72 -7.72 -7.02
N ASN A 309 6.52 -8.27 -7.21
CA ASN A 309 5.94 -9.21 -6.25
C ASN A 309 6.64 -10.57 -6.39
N LEU A 310 7.34 -10.99 -5.33
CA LEU A 310 8.15 -12.21 -5.29
C LEU A 310 7.38 -13.34 -4.59
N ILE A 311 7.11 -14.43 -5.30
CA ILE A 311 6.56 -15.66 -4.70
C ILE A 311 7.64 -16.75 -4.75
N LEU A 312 7.95 -17.33 -3.59
CA LEU A 312 8.95 -18.38 -3.41
C LEU A 312 8.24 -19.73 -3.26
N THR A 313 8.41 -20.65 -4.21
CA THR A 313 7.83 -22.00 -4.19
C THR A 313 8.91 -23.08 -4.18
N ASP A 314 8.85 -24.00 -3.22
CA ASP A 314 9.72 -25.18 -3.17
C ASP A 314 9.07 -26.36 -3.91
N HIS A 315 9.59 -26.67 -5.10
CA HIS A 315 9.16 -27.76 -5.98
C HIS A 315 9.71 -29.14 -5.60
N SER A 316 10.28 -29.29 -4.40
CA SER A 316 10.81 -30.57 -3.96
C SER A 316 9.79 -31.70 -3.92
N ASP A 317 10.28 -32.93 -4.08
CA ASP A 317 9.47 -34.15 -3.98
C ASP A 317 8.71 -34.26 -2.64
N LYS A 318 9.18 -33.56 -1.60
CA LYS A 318 8.50 -33.43 -0.30
C LYS A 318 7.08 -32.85 -0.46
N TRP A 319 6.87 -31.95 -1.41
CA TRP A 319 5.61 -31.25 -1.63
C TRP A 319 4.84 -31.78 -2.85
N LYS A 320 5.19 -32.96 -3.37
CA LYS A 320 4.55 -33.56 -4.55
C LYS A 320 3.02 -33.62 -4.48
N LYS A 321 2.44 -33.76 -3.28
CA LYS A 321 0.99 -33.76 -3.04
C LYS A 321 0.33 -32.38 -3.21
N LEU A 322 1.10 -31.30 -3.11
CA LEU A 322 0.66 -29.92 -3.27
C LEU A 322 0.88 -29.37 -4.69
N ARG A 323 1.51 -30.15 -5.60
CA ARG A 323 1.73 -29.76 -7.01
C ARG A 323 0.44 -29.28 -7.70
N GLY A 324 -0.67 -29.96 -7.42
CA GLY A 324 -1.98 -29.58 -7.96
C GLY A 324 -2.51 -28.22 -7.47
N LEU A 325 -1.91 -27.61 -6.45
CA LEU A 325 -2.27 -26.27 -5.97
C LEU A 325 -1.35 -25.17 -6.51
N TRP A 326 -0.22 -25.52 -7.13
CA TRP A 326 0.77 -24.53 -7.54
C TRP A 326 0.32 -23.65 -8.71
N HIS A 327 -0.57 -24.16 -9.56
CA HIS A 327 -1.20 -23.38 -10.62
C HIS A 327 -1.93 -22.12 -10.10
N HIS A 328 -2.42 -22.13 -8.85
CA HIS A 328 -3.01 -20.94 -8.23
C HIS A 328 -2.00 -19.81 -8.01
N TYR A 329 -0.70 -20.13 -7.94
CA TYR A 329 0.38 -19.15 -7.82
C TYR A 329 0.92 -18.66 -9.16
N TYR A 330 0.56 -19.25 -10.30
CA TYR A 330 1.12 -18.89 -11.62
C TYR A 330 0.44 -17.67 -12.26
N LYS A 331 -0.74 -17.31 -11.77
CA LYS A 331 -1.55 -16.23 -12.36
C LYS A 331 -0.77 -14.90 -12.37
N ASN A 332 -0.72 -14.27 -13.54
CA ASN A 332 -0.04 -12.98 -13.79
C ASN A 332 1.48 -13.01 -13.57
N THR A 333 2.17 -14.15 -13.75
CA THR A 333 3.64 -14.26 -13.64
C THR A 333 4.32 -13.82 -14.96
N ASP A 334 5.22 -12.82 -14.90
CA ASP A 334 5.94 -12.30 -16.07
C ASP A 334 7.27 -13.02 -16.31
N ALA A 335 7.87 -13.57 -15.26
CA ALA A 335 9.00 -14.45 -15.40
C ALA A 335 9.11 -15.47 -14.28
N VAL A 336 9.69 -16.63 -14.63
CA VAL A 336 10.07 -17.67 -13.69
C VAL A 336 11.58 -17.61 -13.49
N ILE A 337 12.02 -17.55 -12.23
CA ILE A 337 13.41 -17.81 -11.85
C ILE A 337 13.51 -19.23 -11.30
N PHE A 338 14.22 -20.10 -12.01
CA PHE A 338 14.35 -21.51 -11.69
C PHE A 338 15.77 -21.81 -11.20
N VAL A 339 15.92 -22.25 -9.95
CA VAL A 339 17.26 -22.50 -9.37
C VAL A 339 17.59 -23.98 -9.40
N VAL A 340 18.74 -24.34 -9.99
CA VAL A 340 19.24 -25.71 -10.06
C VAL A 340 20.58 -25.87 -9.34
N ASP A 341 20.78 -27.03 -8.73
CA ASP A 341 22.07 -27.44 -8.20
C ASP A 341 22.96 -27.97 -9.34
N SER A 342 23.94 -27.17 -9.76
CA SER A 342 24.82 -27.53 -10.88
C SER A 342 25.71 -28.74 -10.58
N ASN A 343 25.86 -29.14 -9.32
CA ASN A 343 26.67 -30.28 -8.92
C ASN A 343 25.84 -31.58 -8.77
N ASP A 344 24.51 -31.51 -8.92
CA ASP A 344 23.60 -32.67 -8.83
C ASP A 344 23.12 -33.13 -10.21
N THR A 345 24.01 -33.82 -10.92
CA THR A 345 23.73 -34.31 -12.29
C THR A 345 22.58 -35.32 -12.37
N LEU A 346 22.31 -36.05 -11.29
CA LEU A 346 21.28 -37.10 -11.25
C LEU A 346 19.87 -36.52 -11.18
N ARG A 347 19.70 -35.41 -10.47
CA ARG A 347 18.39 -34.77 -10.27
C ARG A 347 18.07 -33.70 -11.30
N LEU A 348 19.05 -33.28 -12.10
CA LEU A 348 18.82 -32.28 -13.15
C LEU A 348 17.72 -32.71 -14.14
N GLN A 349 17.62 -34.00 -14.46
CA GLN A 349 16.52 -34.49 -15.30
C GLN A 349 15.15 -34.29 -14.64
N GLN A 350 15.04 -34.55 -13.34
CA GLN A 350 13.78 -34.34 -12.63
C GLN A 350 13.41 -32.85 -12.55
N ALA A 351 14.42 -31.99 -12.36
CA ALA A 351 14.26 -30.54 -12.40
C ALA A 351 13.80 -30.06 -13.79
N SER A 352 14.36 -30.65 -14.85
CA SER A 352 13.93 -30.42 -16.24
C SER A 352 12.46 -30.81 -16.45
N ASP A 353 12.07 -32.00 -16.00
CA ASP A 353 10.69 -32.49 -16.16
C ASP A 353 9.69 -31.57 -15.44
N GLU A 354 10.03 -31.10 -14.24
CA GLU A 354 9.20 -30.16 -13.47
C GLU A 354 9.12 -28.78 -14.13
N LEU A 355 10.24 -28.26 -14.63
CA LEU A 355 10.28 -26.99 -15.36
C LEU A 355 9.40 -27.05 -16.61
N HIS A 356 9.48 -28.12 -17.39
CA HIS A 356 8.63 -28.30 -18.57
C HIS A 356 7.16 -28.46 -18.19
N HIS A 357 6.84 -29.20 -17.14
CA HIS A 357 5.47 -29.33 -16.66
C HIS A 357 4.90 -27.98 -16.21
N MET A 358 5.70 -27.17 -15.52
CA MET A 358 5.32 -25.82 -15.09
C MET A 358 4.99 -24.91 -16.27
N PHE A 359 5.83 -24.88 -17.30
CA PHE A 359 5.60 -24.06 -18.50
C PHE A 359 4.51 -24.60 -19.45
N GLN A 360 3.91 -25.76 -19.16
CA GLN A 360 2.70 -26.22 -19.84
C GLN A 360 1.43 -25.50 -19.34
N GLU A 361 1.49 -24.88 -18.16
CA GLU A 361 0.36 -24.15 -17.59
C GLU A 361 0.10 -22.86 -18.37
N ILE A 362 -1.17 -22.58 -18.64
CA ILE A 362 -1.56 -21.47 -19.52
C ILE A 362 -1.11 -20.11 -18.97
N GLU A 363 -1.05 -20.00 -17.65
CA GLU A 363 -0.63 -18.80 -16.93
C GLU A 363 0.84 -18.43 -17.15
N LEU A 364 1.70 -19.38 -17.54
CA LEU A 364 3.14 -19.17 -17.72
C LEU A 364 3.58 -19.14 -19.19
N GLN A 365 2.64 -19.26 -20.14
CA GLN A 365 2.96 -19.33 -21.58
C GLN A 365 3.79 -18.15 -22.09
N ASN A 366 3.60 -16.97 -21.49
CA ASN A 366 4.29 -15.74 -21.87
C ASN A 366 5.45 -15.36 -20.94
N ALA A 367 5.74 -16.20 -19.94
CA ALA A 367 6.76 -15.89 -18.94
C ALA A 367 8.18 -16.03 -19.52
N LYS A 368 9.06 -15.10 -19.15
CA LYS A 368 10.52 -15.24 -19.35
C LYS A 368 11.07 -16.30 -18.38
N LEU A 369 12.21 -16.89 -18.70
CA LEU A 369 12.85 -17.89 -17.83
C LEU A 369 14.29 -17.50 -17.48
N LEU A 370 14.59 -17.30 -16.20
CA LEU A 370 15.96 -17.23 -15.71
C LEU A 370 16.30 -18.52 -14.96
N VAL A 371 17.29 -19.27 -15.43
CA VAL A 371 17.81 -20.43 -14.70
C VAL A 371 19.07 -20.03 -13.94
N TYR A 372 19.05 -20.14 -12.61
CA TYR A 372 20.27 -20.03 -11.81
C TYR A 372 20.96 -21.39 -11.71
N ALA A 373 22.11 -21.50 -12.38
CA ALA A 373 23.03 -22.61 -12.23
C ALA A 373 23.85 -22.42 -10.95
N ASN A 374 23.30 -22.81 -9.80
CA ASN A 374 23.87 -22.58 -8.47
C ASN A 374 24.97 -23.61 -8.12
N LYS A 375 25.80 -23.28 -7.13
CA LYS A 375 26.94 -24.10 -6.63
C LYS A 375 28.09 -24.27 -7.60
N GLN A 376 28.36 -23.23 -8.40
CA GLN A 376 29.48 -23.19 -9.35
C GLN A 376 30.87 -23.15 -8.69
N ASP A 377 30.93 -23.06 -7.36
CA ASP A 377 32.14 -23.21 -6.55
C ASP A 377 32.57 -24.67 -6.35
N LEU A 378 31.67 -25.63 -6.54
CA LEU A 378 31.95 -27.04 -6.27
C LEU A 378 32.70 -27.72 -7.42
N PRO A 379 33.66 -28.62 -7.11
CA PRO A 379 34.34 -29.40 -8.13
C PRO A 379 33.37 -30.37 -8.81
N GLY A 380 33.28 -30.30 -10.13
CA GLY A 380 32.34 -31.12 -10.92
C GLY A 380 31.00 -30.46 -11.20
N ALA A 381 30.81 -29.19 -10.83
CA ALA A 381 29.65 -28.40 -11.23
C ALA A 381 29.54 -28.34 -12.77
N MET A 382 28.34 -28.61 -13.28
CA MET A 382 28.00 -28.54 -14.69
C MET A 382 28.13 -27.10 -15.21
N THR A 383 28.58 -26.97 -16.46
CA THR A 383 28.58 -25.67 -17.14
C THR A 383 27.15 -25.24 -17.50
N THR A 384 26.95 -23.96 -17.80
CA THR A 384 25.66 -23.47 -18.29
C THR A 384 25.24 -24.15 -19.59
N SER A 385 26.19 -24.52 -20.46
CA SER A 385 25.93 -25.29 -21.67
C SER A 385 25.43 -26.70 -21.35
N ASP A 386 26.08 -27.40 -20.40
CA ASP A 386 25.65 -28.74 -19.98
C ASP A 386 24.22 -28.72 -19.39
N ILE A 387 23.90 -27.66 -18.65
CA ILE A 387 22.57 -27.45 -18.07
C ILE A 387 21.56 -27.13 -19.17
N ALA A 388 21.88 -26.25 -20.12
CA ALA A 388 21.03 -25.92 -21.26
C ALA A 388 20.65 -27.18 -22.04
N ASP A 389 21.65 -28.01 -22.36
CA ASP A 389 21.48 -29.23 -23.15
C ASP A 389 20.65 -30.29 -22.40
N LYS A 390 20.98 -30.53 -21.12
CA LYS A 390 20.28 -31.56 -20.31
C LYS A 390 18.85 -31.15 -19.95
N MET A 391 18.62 -29.87 -19.68
CA MET A 391 17.29 -29.36 -19.35
C MET A 391 16.50 -28.92 -20.56
N GLN A 392 17.06 -29.00 -21.77
CA GLN A 392 16.41 -28.58 -23.02
C GLN A 392 15.74 -27.20 -22.88
N VAL A 393 16.45 -26.23 -22.28
CA VAL A 393 15.84 -24.95 -21.86
C VAL A 393 15.25 -24.18 -23.05
N GLU A 394 15.83 -24.33 -24.23
CA GLU A 394 15.33 -23.77 -25.49
C GLU A 394 13.90 -24.21 -25.84
N SER A 395 13.46 -25.40 -25.41
CA SER A 395 12.10 -25.88 -25.65
C SER A 395 11.09 -25.51 -24.56
N VAL A 396 11.54 -24.91 -23.45
CA VAL A 396 10.67 -24.57 -22.31
C VAL A 396 9.83 -23.32 -22.60
N THR A 397 10.42 -22.28 -23.17
CA THR A 397 9.72 -21.02 -23.48
C THR A 397 10.24 -20.39 -24.77
N SER A 398 9.33 -19.90 -25.61
CA SER A 398 9.68 -19.10 -26.80
C SER A 398 9.86 -17.61 -26.50
N HIS A 399 9.57 -17.18 -25.28
CA HIS A 399 9.53 -15.76 -24.92
C HIS A 399 10.86 -15.22 -24.40
N GLY A 400 11.86 -16.08 -24.20
CA GLY A 400 13.23 -15.69 -23.85
C GLY A 400 13.70 -16.36 -22.56
N TYR A 401 14.93 -16.85 -22.57
CA TYR A 401 15.54 -17.49 -21.42
C TYR A 401 17.00 -17.07 -21.24
N TYR A 402 17.51 -17.22 -20.01
CA TYR A 402 18.92 -17.07 -19.70
C TYR A 402 19.34 -18.01 -18.59
N ILE A 403 20.59 -18.49 -18.67
CA ILE A 403 21.17 -19.36 -17.66
C ILE A 403 22.35 -18.64 -17.05
N GLN A 404 22.23 -18.27 -15.78
CA GLN A 404 23.24 -17.52 -15.06
C GLN A 404 23.99 -18.44 -14.10
N PRO A 405 25.32 -18.60 -14.24
CA PRO A 405 26.13 -19.30 -13.25
C PRO A 405 26.19 -18.49 -11.96
N CYS A 406 25.95 -19.12 -10.81
CA CYS A 406 25.96 -18.43 -9.52
C CYS A 406 26.45 -19.29 -8.34
N ILE A 407 26.76 -18.60 -7.25
CA ILE A 407 27.11 -19.19 -5.95
C ILE A 407 26.28 -18.47 -4.89
N ALA A 408 25.16 -19.08 -4.49
CA ALA A 408 24.23 -18.49 -3.53
C ALA A 408 24.89 -18.05 -2.23
N LEU A 409 25.83 -18.86 -1.69
CA LEU A 409 26.53 -18.58 -0.42
C LEU A 409 27.38 -17.31 -0.45
N THR A 410 27.83 -16.87 -1.63
CA THR A 410 28.70 -15.69 -1.77
C THR A 410 28.01 -14.54 -2.51
N GLY A 411 26.81 -14.77 -3.05
CA GLY A 411 26.11 -13.85 -3.93
C GLY A 411 26.67 -13.71 -5.35
N LYS A 412 27.84 -14.32 -5.65
CA LYS A 412 28.46 -14.23 -6.97
C LYS A 412 27.51 -14.73 -8.06
N GLY A 413 27.34 -13.95 -9.12
CA GLY A 413 26.50 -14.32 -10.26
C GLY A 413 25.00 -14.07 -10.05
N LEU A 414 24.54 -13.75 -8.84
CA LEU A 414 23.12 -13.45 -8.61
C LEU A 414 22.73 -12.08 -9.16
N TYR A 415 23.62 -11.08 -9.06
CA TYR A 415 23.34 -9.75 -9.59
C TYR A 415 23.13 -9.79 -11.11
N GLU A 416 24.01 -10.47 -11.82
CA GLU A 416 24.04 -10.52 -13.28
C GLU A 416 22.79 -11.20 -13.86
N GLY A 417 22.28 -12.23 -13.19
CA GLY A 417 21.04 -12.89 -13.58
C GLY A 417 19.82 -11.99 -13.39
N LEU A 418 19.75 -11.28 -12.27
CA LEU A 418 18.68 -10.32 -12.01
C LEU A 418 18.76 -9.13 -12.95
N GLU A 419 19.96 -8.64 -13.26
CA GLU A 419 20.16 -7.55 -14.21
C GLU A 419 19.66 -7.93 -15.60
N TRP A 420 19.96 -9.15 -16.07
CA TRP A 420 19.42 -9.68 -17.33
C TRP A 420 17.90 -9.67 -17.30
N LEU A 421 17.31 -10.26 -16.25
CA LEU A 421 15.86 -10.41 -16.19
C LEU A 421 15.17 -9.05 -16.13
N SER A 422 15.75 -8.11 -15.40
CA SER A 422 15.30 -6.73 -15.32
C SER A 422 15.23 -6.09 -16.70
N LYS A 423 16.25 -6.29 -17.56
CA LYS A 423 16.28 -5.75 -18.93
C LYS A 423 15.24 -6.40 -19.84
N GLU A 424 14.99 -7.70 -19.68
CA GLU A 424 14.03 -8.44 -20.50
C GLU A 424 12.56 -8.19 -20.17
N LEU A 425 12.29 -7.72 -18.95
CA LEU A 425 10.93 -7.41 -18.48
C LEU A 425 10.48 -5.98 -18.83
N VAL A 426 11.37 -5.11 -19.33
CA VAL A 426 11.12 -3.68 -19.58
C VAL A 426 10.25 -3.44 -20.80
#